data_AF-A0A1Z4RM75-F1
#
_entry.id   AF-A0A1Z4RM75-F1
#
_cell.length_a   1.000
_cell.length_b   1.000
_cell.length_c   1.000
_cell.angle_alpha   90.00
_cell.angle_beta   90.00
_cell.angle_gamma   90.00
#
_symmetry.space_group_name_H-M   'P 1'
#
loop_
_entity.id
_entity.type
_entity.pdbx_description
1 polymer ?
#
loop_
_entity_poly.entity_id
_entity_poly.type
_entity_poly.pdbx_seq_one_letter_code
_entity_poly.pdbx_strand_id
1 'polypeptide(L)'
;MKVNRRHFLLFFGAITGSVATGTWGKSQQPLGMAKAMAESKPLSFEPVQTPIPLNIDDLATAQQIKKYANYTVVDDLVLPSGFTYDVLAVWGDRVGDSRFGYSAIRSP
;
A
#
# COMPACT_ATOMS: atom_id res chain seq x y z
N MET A 1 -15.91 10.88 -30.53
CA MET A 1 -17.29 10.81 -30.01
C MET A 1 -17.68 12.16 -29.44
N LYS A 2 -18.76 12.79 -29.93
CA LYS A 2 -19.29 14.04 -29.36
C LYS A 2 -20.37 13.68 -28.34
N VAL A 3 -20.07 13.80 -27.06
CA VAL A 3 -21.05 13.56 -26.00
C VAL A 3 -21.99 14.77 -25.91
N ASN A 4 -23.29 14.53 -26.01
CA ASN A 4 -24.30 15.58 -25.98
C ASN A 4 -24.45 16.13 -24.54
N ARG A 5 -24.27 17.45 -24.36
CA ARG A 5 -24.33 18.13 -23.06
C ARG A 5 -25.60 17.83 -22.28
N ARG A 6 -26.74 17.62 -22.96
CA ARG A 6 -28.01 17.27 -22.30
C ARG A 6 -27.99 15.87 -21.70
N HIS A 7 -27.36 14.91 -22.38
CA HIS A 7 -27.24 13.54 -21.88
C HIS A 7 -26.27 13.49 -20.70
N PHE A 8 -25.18 14.25 -20.76
CA PHE A 8 -24.25 14.41 -19.66
C PHE A 8 -24.93 15.00 -18.41
N LEU A 9 -25.71 16.06 -18.58
CA LEU A 9 -26.42 16.69 -17.46
C LEU A 9 -27.57 15.83 -16.91
N LEU A 10 -28.27 15.06 -17.74
CA LEU A 10 -29.25 14.08 -17.28
C LEU A 10 -28.60 12.99 -16.43
N PHE A 11 -27.44 12.49 -16.84
CA PHE A 11 -26.68 11.50 -16.07
C PHE A 11 -26.18 12.09 -14.74
N PHE A 12 -25.63 13.30 -14.76
CA PHE A 12 -25.15 13.98 -13.54
C PHE A 12 -26.29 14.34 -12.57
N GLY A 13 -27.45 14.78 -13.08
CA GLY A 13 -28.61 15.10 -12.26
C GLY A 13 -29.25 13.87 -11.60
N ALA A 14 -29.27 12.72 -12.28
CA ALA A 14 -29.78 11.47 -11.72
C ALA A 14 -28.95 10.97 -10.53
N ILE A 15 -27.63 11.21 -10.53
CA ILE A 15 -26.74 10.83 -9.43
C ILE A 15 -27.00 11.70 -8.18
N THR A 16 -27.18 13.02 -8.34
CA THR A 16 -27.44 13.90 -7.18
C THR A 16 -28.86 13.77 -6.61
N GLY A 17 -29.84 13.30 -7.40
CA GLY A 17 -31.21 13.07 -6.90
C GLY A 17 -31.34 11.86 -5.96
N SER A 18 -30.52 10.82 -6.17
CA SER A 18 -30.61 9.57 -5.40
C SER A 18 -30.04 9.64 -3.99
N VAL A 19 -29.20 10.65 -3.69
CA VAL A 19 -28.67 10.87 -2.32
C VAL A 19 -29.71 11.50 -1.37
N ALA A 20 -30.76 12.16 -1.91
CA ALA A 20 -31.76 12.87 -1.09
C ALA A 20 -32.89 11.96 -0.58
N THR A 21 -33.16 10.85 -1.25
CA THR A 21 -34.04 9.79 -0.72
C THR A 21 -33.17 8.80 0.02
N GLY A 22 -33.01 9.00 1.34
CA GLY A 22 -32.18 8.21 2.25
C GLY A 22 -32.61 6.76 2.46
N THR A 23 -32.82 6.01 1.38
CA THR A 23 -33.11 4.58 1.36
C THR A 23 -31.93 3.73 0.89
N TRP A 24 -30.72 4.30 0.83
CA TRP A 24 -29.51 3.49 0.76
C TRP A 24 -29.29 2.86 2.13
N GLY A 25 -29.85 1.66 2.25
CA GLY A 25 -29.95 0.89 3.47
C GLY A 25 -28.62 0.76 4.22
N LYS A 26 -28.77 0.77 5.53
CA LYS A 26 -27.80 0.41 6.55
C LYS A 26 -27.11 -0.92 6.21
N SER A 27 -26.05 -0.86 5.41
CA SER A 27 -24.95 -1.81 5.45
C SER A 27 -23.65 -1.04 5.64
N GLN A 28 -23.64 -0.21 6.68
CA GLN A 28 -22.41 0.02 7.40
C GLN A 28 -22.24 -1.23 8.27
N GLN A 29 -21.79 -2.33 7.65
CA GLN A 29 -20.93 -3.22 8.40
C GLN A 29 -19.81 -2.30 8.91
N PRO A 30 -19.62 -2.14 10.23
CA PRO A 30 -18.32 -1.66 10.63
C PRO A 30 -17.33 -2.59 9.93
N LEU A 31 -16.35 -2.04 9.21
CA LEU A 31 -15.07 -2.73 9.12
C LEU A 31 -14.55 -2.76 10.57
N GLY A 32 -15.20 -3.57 11.41
CA GLY A 32 -14.53 -4.20 12.51
C GLY A 32 -13.41 -4.91 11.80
N MET A 33 -12.20 -4.37 11.94
CA MET A 33 -11.03 -5.20 12.06
C MET A 33 -11.33 -6.13 13.24
N ALA A 34 -12.17 -7.15 13.01
CA ALA A 34 -12.03 -8.41 13.69
C ALA A 34 -10.54 -8.69 13.50
N LYS A 35 -9.81 -8.72 14.62
CA LYS A 35 -8.45 -9.20 14.66
C LYS A 35 -8.52 -10.56 13.98
N ALA A 36 -8.20 -10.60 12.69
CA ALA A 36 -7.99 -11.84 11.99
C ALA A 36 -6.76 -12.39 12.70
N MET A 37 -7.01 -13.28 13.67
CA MET A 37 -6.00 -14.11 14.26
C MET A 37 -5.60 -15.07 13.13
N ALA A 38 -4.85 -14.55 12.18
CA ALA A 38 -4.16 -15.37 11.21
C ALA A 38 -3.21 -16.23 12.04
N GLU A 39 -3.39 -17.54 11.95
CA GLU A 39 -2.50 -18.52 12.58
C GLU A 39 -1.07 -18.20 12.13
N SER A 40 -0.22 -17.85 13.08
CA SER A 40 1.14 -17.41 12.84
C SER A 40 1.99 -18.60 12.38
N LYS A 41 1.94 -18.89 11.08
CA LYS A 41 2.85 -19.84 10.47
C LYS A 41 4.28 -19.31 10.65
N PRO A 42 5.22 -20.13 11.14
CA PRO A 42 6.60 -19.69 11.29
C PRO A 42 7.16 -19.27 9.93
N LEU A 43 7.80 -18.11 9.90
CA LEU A 43 8.49 -17.62 8.71
C LEU A 43 9.69 -18.53 8.42
N SER A 44 9.96 -18.77 7.14
CA SER A 44 11.12 -19.55 6.71
C SER A 44 12.42 -18.72 6.70
N PHE A 45 12.37 -17.49 7.19
CA PHE A 45 13.49 -16.55 7.23
C PHE A 45 13.42 -15.73 8.52
N GLU A 46 14.56 -15.19 8.94
CA GLU A 46 14.63 -14.28 10.08
C GLU A 46 14.30 -12.85 9.62
N PRO A 47 13.27 -12.20 10.21
CA PRO A 47 12.92 -10.83 9.84
C PRO A 47 14.03 -9.83 10.13
N VAL A 48 14.23 -8.89 9.21
CA VAL A 48 15.16 -7.77 9.41
C VAL A 48 14.60 -6.81 10.46
N GLN A 49 15.46 -6.36 11.38
CA GLN A 49 15.07 -5.37 12.39
C GLN A 49 14.72 -4.04 11.73
N THR A 50 13.58 -3.46 12.09
CA THR A 50 13.15 -2.12 11.69
C THR A 50 13.30 -1.15 12.87
N PRO A 51 13.34 0.17 12.62
CA PRO A 51 13.43 1.15 13.70
C PRO A 51 12.11 1.29 14.49
N ILE A 52 11.01 0.76 13.96
CA ILE A 52 9.68 0.89 14.57
C ILE A 52 9.31 -0.44 15.21
N PRO A 53 9.02 -0.48 16.52
CA PRO A 53 8.57 -1.69 17.14
C PRO A 53 7.16 -2.05 16.68
N LEU A 54 6.96 -3.32 16.36
CA LEU A 54 5.67 -3.81 15.86
C LEU A 54 4.96 -4.62 16.94
N ASN A 55 3.63 -4.53 16.95
CA ASN A 55 2.81 -5.30 17.90
C ASN A 55 2.84 -6.82 17.64
N ILE A 56 3.39 -7.25 16.50
CA ILE A 56 3.53 -8.67 16.14
C ILE A 56 4.72 -9.36 16.79
N ASP A 57 5.64 -8.58 17.38
CA ASP A 57 6.86 -9.13 17.99
C ASP A 57 6.59 -9.77 19.36
N ASP A 58 5.40 -9.58 19.94
CA ASP A 58 4.97 -10.10 21.25
C ASP A 58 5.99 -9.91 22.38
N LEU A 59 6.77 -8.81 22.31
CA LEU A 59 7.79 -8.46 23.29
C LEU A 59 7.17 -7.71 24.47
N ALA A 60 7.63 -8.04 25.68
CA ALA A 60 7.32 -7.23 26.85
C ALA A 60 7.92 -5.81 26.70
N THR A 61 7.25 -4.80 27.25
CA THR A 61 7.65 -3.38 27.10
C THR A 61 9.11 -3.12 27.44
N ALA A 62 9.63 -3.73 28.52
CA ALA A 62 11.03 -3.59 28.91
C ALA A 62 12.02 -4.17 27.89
N GLN A 63 11.66 -5.27 27.22
CA GLN A 63 12.48 -5.89 26.18
C GLN A 63 12.42 -5.09 24.88
N GLN A 64 11.24 -4.57 24.54
CA GLN A 64 11.06 -3.67 23.40
C GLN A 64 11.90 -2.40 23.55
N ILE A 65 11.87 -1.74 24.71
CA ILE A 65 12.72 -0.55 24.95
C ILE A 65 14.19 -0.89 24.73
N LYS A 66 14.68 -2.03 25.24
CA LYS A 66 16.07 -2.45 25.06
C LYS A 66 16.41 -2.79 23.60
N LYS A 67 15.54 -3.52 22.90
CA LYS A 67 15.76 -4.00 21.52
C LYS A 67 15.77 -2.85 20.51
N TYR A 68 14.90 -1.86 20.69
CA TYR A 68 14.75 -0.72 19.79
C TYR A 68 15.44 0.56 20.32
N ALA A 69 16.26 0.47 21.37
CA ALA A 69 16.99 1.61 21.93
C ALA A 69 17.98 2.24 20.93
N ASN A 70 18.58 1.40 20.09
CA ASN A 70 19.54 1.81 19.08
C ASN A 70 19.17 1.18 17.74
N TYR A 71 19.35 1.93 16.67
CA TYR A 71 19.16 1.44 15.31
C TYR A 71 20.23 2.04 14.41
N THR A 72 20.91 1.20 13.63
CA THR A 72 21.92 1.65 12.66
C THR A 72 21.26 1.85 11.31
N VAL A 73 21.30 3.08 10.81
CA VAL A 73 20.82 3.41 9.46
C VAL A 73 21.92 3.03 8.46
N VAL A 74 21.55 2.22 7.48
CA VAL A 74 22.40 1.82 6.35
C VAL A 74 21.73 2.36 5.08
N ASP A 75 22.49 3.08 4.26
CA ASP A 75 22.04 3.58 2.95
C ASP A 75 22.18 2.47 1.88
N ASP A 76 21.61 1.31 2.17
CA ASP A 76 21.62 0.13 1.31
C ASP A 76 20.44 -0.80 1.68
N LEU A 77 20.13 -1.75 0.80
CA LEU A 77 19.08 -2.74 1.02
C LEU A 77 19.58 -3.85 1.97
N VAL A 78 19.02 -3.89 3.18
CA VAL A 78 19.31 -4.95 4.16
C VAL A 78 18.36 -6.13 3.95
N LEU A 79 18.91 -7.34 3.77
CA LEU A 79 18.17 -8.57 3.51
C LEU A 79 18.43 -9.64 4.59
N PRO A 80 17.50 -10.60 4.77
CA PRO A 80 17.76 -11.79 5.59
C PRO A 80 18.91 -12.64 5.02
N SER A 81 19.50 -13.47 5.88
CA SER A 81 20.57 -14.40 5.46
C SER A 81 20.11 -15.32 4.33
N GLY A 82 20.94 -15.49 3.30
CA GLY A 82 20.65 -16.38 2.16
C GLY A 82 19.85 -15.72 1.03
N PHE A 83 19.51 -14.43 1.15
CA PHE A 83 18.85 -13.65 0.11
C PHE A 83 19.85 -12.70 -0.56
N THR A 84 19.63 -12.42 -1.84
CA THR A 84 20.38 -11.46 -2.64
C THR A 84 19.41 -10.59 -3.43
N TYR A 85 19.91 -9.48 -3.96
CA TYR A 85 19.15 -8.63 -4.88
C TYR A 85 19.99 -8.29 -6.10
N ASP A 86 19.32 -8.09 -7.22
CA ASP A 86 19.90 -7.57 -8.46
C ASP A 86 19.13 -6.32 -8.88
N VAL A 87 19.85 -5.28 -9.31
CA VAL A 87 19.24 -4.07 -9.86
C VAL A 87 18.88 -4.35 -11.32
N LEU A 88 17.59 -4.43 -11.62
CA LEU A 88 17.10 -4.72 -12.97
C LEU A 88 17.02 -3.47 -13.87
N ALA A 89 16.77 -2.31 -13.26
CA ALA A 89 16.69 -1.02 -13.95
C ALA A 89 16.80 0.12 -12.94
N VAL A 90 17.27 1.27 -13.39
CA VAL A 90 17.31 2.54 -12.64
C VAL A 90 16.37 3.55 -13.29
N TRP A 91 15.88 4.50 -12.50
CA TRP A 91 15.07 5.59 -13.02
C TRP A 91 15.79 6.30 -14.18
N GLY A 92 15.11 6.37 -15.32
CA GLY A 92 15.65 6.96 -16.54
C GLY A 92 16.37 6.02 -17.50
N ASP A 93 16.57 4.75 -17.17
CA ASP A 93 17.05 3.77 -18.15
C ASP A 93 16.10 3.67 -19.34
N ARG A 94 16.65 3.55 -20.56
CA ARG A 94 15.83 3.47 -21.80
C ARG A 94 15.12 2.12 -21.87
N VAL A 95 13.82 2.16 -22.19
CA VAL A 95 12.99 0.97 -22.40
C VAL A 95 12.05 1.22 -23.58
N GLY A 96 12.33 0.57 -24.72
CA GLY A 96 11.66 0.86 -25.99
C GLY A 96 11.76 2.34 -26.37
N ASP A 97 10.62 2.97 -26.61
CA ASP A 97 10.51 4.39 -26.95
C ASP A 97 10.39 5.33 -25.73
N SER A 98 10.52 4.78 -24.51
CA SER A 98 10.38 5.52 -23.25
C SER A 98 11.54 5.22 -22.30
N ARG A 99 11.36 5.56 -21.01
CA ARG A 99 12.32 5.36 -19.93
C ARG A 99 11.63 4.86 -18.67
N PHE A 100 12.31 4.03 -17.88
CA PHE A 100 11.79 3.54 -16.60
C PHE A 100 11.47 4.70 -15.66
N GLY A 101 10.30 4.64 -15.00
CA GLY A 101 9.79 5.62 -14.04
C GLY A 101 9.41 7.00 -14.60
N TYR A 102 9.36 7.18 -15.92
CA TYR A 102 8.60 8.29 -16.51
C TYR A 102 7.17 7.82 -16.79
N SER A 103 6.16 8.57 -16.33
CA SER A 103 4.79 8.38 -16.77
C SER A 103 4.76 8.57 -18.29
N ALA A 104 4.37 7.53 -19.03
CA ALA A 104 4.31 7.59 -20.49
C ALA A 104 3.23 8.60 -20.92
N ILE A 105 3.59 9.87 -21.03
CA ILE A 105 2.77 10.87 -21.72
C ILE A 105 3.06 10.66 -23.20
N ARG A 106 2.17 9.92 -23.85
CA ARG A 106 2.12 9.83 -25.31
C ARG A 106 1.62 11.18 -25.82
N SER A 107 2.53 12.05 -26.26
CA SER A 107 2.14 13.22 -27.04
C SER A 107 1.56 12.75 -28.40
N PRO A 108 0.43 13.33 -28.85
CA PRO A 108 -0.18 13.02 -30.14
C PRO A 108 0.67 13.47 -31.32
#